data_AF-A0AAN6S5L0-F1
#
_entry.id   AF-A0AAN6S5L0-F1
#
_cell.length_a   1.000
_cell.length_b   1.000
_cell.length_c   1.000
_cell.angle_alpha   90.00
_cell.angle_beta   90.00
_cell.angle_gamma   90.00
#
_symmetry.space_group_name_H-M   'P 1'
#
loop_
_entity.id
_entity.type
_entity.pdbx_description
1 polymer ?
#
loop_
_entity_poly.entity_id
_entity_poly.type
_entity_poly.pdbx_seq_one_letter_code
_entity_poly.pdbx_strand_id
1 'polypeptide(L)'
;MVTYVATYGRDPKIAQSVSAKLLPDIEVVHVCLDLPTALRELPPLFSGDLSITPSSGLGSNTSLPPSDRKIPTAVFFGGGFSDDEYHTITTTISAAAANPDNDIKFVKVQKRDVLAAGSFGPNPDTIARIFRKKLASHQTRKSNKSL
;
A
#
# COMPACT_ATOMS: atom_id res chain seq x y z
N MET A 1 9.80 10.90 -9.67
CA MET A 1 10.00 10.58 -8.24
C MET A 1 9.29 9.26 -7.97
N VAL A 2 9.97 8.27 -7.40
CA VAL A 2 9.38 6.95 -7.09
C VAL A 2 8.43 7.09 -5.90
N THR A 3 7.26 6.44 -5.97
CA THR A 3 6.33 6.37 -4.83
C THR A 3 6.54 5.06 -4.07
N TYR A 4 6.94 5.15 -2.80
CA TYR A 4 7.05 3.98 -1.92
C TYR A 4 5.70 3.65 -1.30
N VAL A 5 5.28 2.39 -1.40
CA VAL A 5 3.98 1.94 -0.90
C VAL A 5 4.10 0.69 -0.05
N ALA A 6 3.26 0.60 0.98
CA ALA A 6 3.00 -0.65 1.67
C ALA A 6 1.75 -1.31 1.08
N THR A 7 1.61 -2.64 1.18
CA THR A 7 0.41 -3.35 0.74
C THR A 7 -0.20 -4.16 1.87
N TYR A 8 -1.53 -4.22 1.91
CA TYR A 8 -2.29 -5.19 2.69
C TYR A 8 -3.17 -6.03 1.75
N GLY A 9 -2.99 -7.34 1.79
CA GLY A 9 -3.73 -8.30 0.97
C GLY A 9 -3.67 -9.69 1.57
N ARG A 10 -4.20 -10.71 0.88
CA ARG A 10 -4.25 -12.09 1.39
C ARG A 10 -3.45 -13.11 0.58
N ASP A 11 -2.97 -12.72 -0.60
CA ASP A 11 -2.28 -13.63 -1.50
C ASP A 11 -0.85 -13.13 -1.79
N PRO A 12 0.19 -13.83 -1.30
CA PRO A 12 1.58 -13.43 -1.49
C PRO A 12 2.02 -13.45 -2.97
N LYS A 13 1.50 -14.38 -3.78
CA LYS A 13 1.86 -14.50 -5.20
C LYS A 13 1.28 -13.32 -5.99
N ILE A 14 0.05 -12.92 -5.68
CA ILE A 14 -0.56 -11.73 -6.28
C ILE A 14 0.17 -10.48 -5.82
N ALA A 15 0.50 -10.35 -4.52
CA ALA A 15 1.26 -9.23 -4.02
C ALA A 15 2.60 -9.08 -4.78
N GLN A 16 3.38 -10.16 -4.89
CA GLN A 16 4.65 -10.15 -5.62
C GLN A 16 4.48 -9.81 -7.11
N SER A 17 3.49 -10.42 -7.78
CA SER A 17 3.24 -10.18 -9.20
C SER A 17 2.81 -8.73 -9.47
N VAL A 18 1.96 -8.16 -8.61
CA VAL A 18 1.55 -6.75 -8.70
C VAL A 18 2.74 -5.82 -8.44
N SER A 19 3.56 -6.10 -7.42
CA SER A 19 4.76 -5.31 -7.11
C SER A 19 5.70 -5.20 -8.32
N ALA A 20 5.96 -6.31 -9.02
CA ALA A 20 6.79 -6.29 -10.23
C ALA A 20 6.19 -5.42 -11.34
N LYS A 21 4.85 -5.40 -11.47
CA LYS A 21 4.14 -4.61 -12.48
C LYS A 21 4.02 -3.13 -12.14
N LEU A 22 4.31 -2.73 -10.90
CA LEU A 22 4.22 -1.34 -10.42
C LEU A 22 5.51 -0.54 -10.68
N LEU A 23 6.64 -1.21 -10.85
CA LEU A 23 7.91 -0.61 -11.22
C LEU A 23 7.88 0.03 -12.62
N PRO A 24 8.73 1.04 -12.87
CA PRO A 24 9.67 1.67 -11.94
C PRO A 24 9.04 2.78 -11.06
N ASP A 25 7.81 3.20 -11.37
CA ASP A 25 7.23 4.42 -10.78
C ASP A 25 6.74 4.25 -9.33
N ILE A 26 6.31 3.03 -9.00
CA ILE A 26 5.77 2.68 -7.69
C ILE A 26 6.54 1.47 -7.19
N GLU A 27 7.13 1.60 -6.01
CA GLU A 27 7.91 0.54 -5.39
C GLU A 27 7.17 0.06 -4.14
N VAL A 28 6.87 -1.25 -4.10
CA VAL A 28 6.27 -1.89 -2.93
C VAL A 28 7.38 -2.24 -1.95
N VAL A 29 7.42 -1.51 -0.84
CA VAL A 29 8.52 -1.61 0.14
C VAL A 29 8.19 -2.54 1.29
N HIS A 30 6.90 -2.75 1.58
CA HIS A 30 6.43 -3.55 2.71
C HIS A 30 5.12 -4.26 2.39
N VAL A 31 5.02 -5.57 2.67
CA VAL A 31 3.81 -6.36 2.42
C VAL A 31 3.32 -6.99 3.71
N CYS A 32 2.06 -6.77 4.06
CA CYS A 32 1.36 -7.46 5.15
C CYS A 32 0.27 -8.37 4.56
N LEU A 33 0.19 -9.60 5.06
CA LEU A 33 -0.72 -10.64 4.54
C LEU A 33 -1.88 -11.00 5.49
N ASP A 34 -1.85 -10.43 6.70
CA ASP A 34 -2.86 -10.63 7.73
C ASP A 34 -3.02 -9.40 8.62
N LEU A 35 -4.19 -9.29 9.26
CA LEU A 35 -4.57 -8.13 10.06
C LEU A 35 -3.65 -7.94 11.28
N PRO A 36 -3.37 -8.95 12.13
CA PRO A 36 -2.44 -8.81 13.26
C PRO A 36 -1.08 -8.24 12.85
N THR A 37 -0.54 -8.73 11.73
CA THR A 37 0.72 -8.26 11.16
C THR A 37 0.62 -6.82 10.66
N ALA A 38 -0.44 -6.48 9.94
CA ALA A 38 -0.66 -5.11 9.46
C ALA A 38 -0.74 -4.09 10.61
N LEU A 39 -1.45 -4.43 11.69
CA LEU A 39 -1.60 -3.56 12.86
C LEU A 39 -0.30 -3.43 13.68
N ARG A 40 0.55 -4.44 13.68
CA ARG A 40 1.85 -4.42 14.37
C ARG A 40 2.89 -3.63 13.58
N GLU A 41 2.91 -3.76 12.26
CA GLU A 41 4.01 -3.28 11.42
C GLU A 41 3.73 -1.93 10.76
N LEU A 42 2.51 -1.70 10.25
CA LEU A 42 2.24 -0.49 9.47
C LEU A 42 2.27 0.78 10.32
N PRO A 43 1.59 0.88 11.49
CA PRO A 43 1.61 2.11 12.28
C PRO A 43 3.02 2.62 12.63
N PRO A 44 3.95 1.81 13.19
CA PRO A 44 5.31 2.28 13.46
C PRO A 44 6.12 2.54 12.18
N LEU A 45 5.91 1.76 11.11
CA LEU A 45 6.59 2.02 9.84
C LEU A 45 6.22 3.40 9.26
N PHE A 46 4.93 3.77 9.31
CA PHE A 46 4.44 5.08 8.86
C PHE A 46 4.77 6.22 9.83
N SER A 47 5.14 5.93 11.08
CA SER A 47 5.68 6.93 12.02
C SER A 47 7.18 7.20 11.81
N GLY A 48 7.84 6.39 10.97
CA GLY A 48 9.24 6.55 10.58
C GLY A 48 10.20 5.54 11.22
N ASP A 49 9.69 4.52 11.91
CA ASP A 49 10.51 3.44 12.45
C ASP A 49 11.02 2.52 11.33
N LEU A 50 12.28 2.70 10.96
CA LEU A 50 12.95 1.89 9.94
C LEU A 50 13.45 0.53 10.46
N SER A 51 13.32 0.24 11.77
CA SER A 51 13.65 -1.08 12.31
C SER A 51 12.63 -2.15 11.90
N ILE A 52 11.41 -1.72 11.56
CA ILE A 52 10.31 -2.59 11.15
C ILE A 52 10.70 -3.39 9.90
N THR A 53 10.63 -4.71 10.01
CA THR A 53 10.96 -5.64 8.93
C THR A 53 9.67 -6.33 8.45
N PRO A 54 9.43 -6.44 7.12
CA PRO A 54 8.26 -7.15 6.62
C PRO A 54 8.30 -8.63 7.02
N SER A 55 7.40 -9.05 7.91
CA SER A 55 7.33 -10.46 8.34
C SER A 55 6.91 -11.41 7.20
N SER A 56 6.29 -10.89 6.16
CA SER A 56 5.97 -11.64 4.93
C SER A 56 7.21 -12.04 4.12
N GLY A 57 8.37 -11.44 4.38
CA GLY A 57 9.56 -11.57 3.54
C GLY A 57 9.42 -10.93 2.15
N LEU A 58 8.40 -10.09 1.93
CA LEU A 58 8.12 -9.43 0.66
C LEU A 58 8.20 -7.90 0.79
N GLY A 59 8.65 -7.27 -0.29
CA GLY A 59 8.88 -5.83 -0.38
C GLY A 59 10.38 -5.51 -0.35
N SER A 60 10.76 -4.37 -0.91
CA SER A 60 12.18 -4.01 -1.03
C SER A 60 12.87 -3.73 0.31
N ASN A 61 12.13 -3.37 1.38
CA ASN A 61 12.73 -3.18 2.69
C ASN A 61 13.25 -4.48 3.33
N THR A 62 12.82 -5.66 2.85
CA THR A 62 13.30 -6.95 3.37
C THR A 62 14.79 -7.15 3.13
N SER A 63 15.33 -6.65 2.02
CA SER A 63 16.75 -6.84 1.64
C SER A 63 17.65 -5.65 1.98
N LEU A 64 17.09 -4.57 2.55
CA LEU A 64 17.83 -3.35 2.85
C LEU A 64 18.21 -3.27 4.34
N PRO A 65 19.40 -2.75 4.66
CA PRO A 65 19.75 -2.40 6.03
C PRO A 65 18.83 -1.26 6.53
N PRO A 66 18.58 -1.14 7.85
CA PRO A 66 17.65 -0.15 8.40
C PRO A 66 17.89 1.30 7.93
N SER A 67 19.14 1.71 7.72
CA SER A 67 19.48 3.06 7.24
C SER A 67 18.98 3.38 5.83
N ASP A 68 18.79 2.35 4.99
CA ASP A 68 18.48 2.52 3.57
C ASP A 68 17.01 2.22 3.25
N ARG A 69 16.29 1.64 4.22
CA ARG A 69 14.86 1.32 4.12
C ARG A 69 14.04 2.58 3.87
N LYS A 70 12.91 2.37 3.20
CA LYS A 70 12.02 3.45 2.76
C LYS A 70 10.74 3.47 3.58
N ILE A 71 10.35 4.67 3.99
CA ILE A 71 9.05 4.90 4.62
C ILE A 71 8.00 5.00 3.50
N PRO A 72 6.96 4.15 3.51
CA PRO A 72 5.87 4.25 2.53
C PRO A 72 5.06 5.55 2.72
N THR A 73 4.51 6.05 1.62
CA THR A 73 3.63 7.24 1.59
C THR A 73 2.20 6.88 1.20
N ALA A 74 1.94 5.61 0.89
CA ALA A 74 0.61 5.10 0.61
C ALA A 74 0.47 3.65 1.06
N VAL A 75 -0.76 3.24 1.33
CA VAL A 75 -1.14 1.84 1.56
C VAL A 75 -2.06 1.38 0.45
N PHE A 76 -1.68 0.30 -0.20
CA PHE A 76 -2.46 -0.38 -1.23
C PHE A 76 -3.17 -1.59 -0.63
N PHE A 77 -4.49 -1.54 -0.66
CA PHE A 77 -5.36 -2.58 -0.14
C PHE A 77 -5.87 -3.45 -1.30
N GLY A 78 -5.53 -4.74 -1.28
CA GLY A 78 -5.96 -5.73 -2.26
C GLY A 78 -7.37 -6.29 -2.00
N GLY A 79 -7.59 -7.57 -2.33
CA GLY A 79 -8.83 -8.28 -2.00
C GLY A 79 -8.72 -9.09 -0.71
N GLY A 80 -9.87 -9.48 -0.14
CA GLY A 80 -9.94 -10.47 0.95
C GLY A 80 -9.91 -9.91 2.37
N PHE A 81 -10.37 -8.67 2.57
CA PHE A 81 -10.53 -8.06 3.90
C PHE A 81 -11.93 -7.43 4.05
N SER A 82 -12.36 -7.24 5.29
CA SER A 82 -13.62 -6.55 5.62
C SER A 82 -13.44 -5.03 5.65
N ASP A 83 -14.54 -4.28 5.52
CA ASP A 83 -14.48 -2.83 5.67
C ASP A 83 -14.03 -2.39 7.08
N ASP A 84 -14.30 -3.21 8.10
CA ASP A 84 -13.79 -3.00 9.46
C ASP A 84 -12.27 -3.11 9.52
N GLU A 85 -11.68 -4.14 8.90
CA GLU A 85 -10.21 -4.28 8.82
C GLU A 85 -9.58 -3.07 8.13
N TYR A 86 -10.19 -2.61 7.03
CA TYR A 86 -9.75 -1.40 6.35
C TYR A 86 -9.80 -0.19 7.30
N HIS A 87 -10.92 0.03 7.97
CA HIS A 87 -11.08 1.16 8.89
C HIS A 87 -10.05 1.11 10.02
N THR A 88 -9.91 -0.03 10.70
CA THR A 88 -8.94 -0.21 11.79
C THR A 88 -7.51 0.09 11.34
N ILE A 89 -7.08 -0.44 10.18
CA ILE A 89 -5.73 -0.18 9.65
C ILE A 89 -5.55 1.31 9.31
N THR A 90 -6.49 1.92 8.59
CA THR A 90 -6.34 3.35 8.20
C THR A 90 -6.33 4.28 9.42
N THR A 91 -7.17 4.02 10.43
CA THR A 91 -7.24 4.82 11.66
C THR A 91 -5.95 4.69 12.47
N THR A 92 -5.44 3.47 12.64
CA THR A 92 -4.20 3.23 13.42
C THR A 92 -2.96 3.84 12.74
N ILE A 93 -2.85 3.74 11.42
CA ILE A 93 -1.79 4.40 10.65
C ILE A 93 -1.89 5.91 10.77
N SER A 94 -3.08 6.48 10.59
CA SER A 94 -3.28 7.94 10.65
C SER A 94 -2.98 8.50 12.05
N ALA A 95 -3.31 7.75 13.11
CA ALA A 95 -3.01 8.14 14.48
C ALA A 95 -1.51 8.05 14.83
N ALA A 96 -0.79 7.11 14.22
CA ALA A 96 0.65 6.91 14.47
C ALA A 96 1.55 7.80 13.61
N ALA A 97 1.04 8.34 12.49
CA ALA A 97 1.81 9.18 11.59
C ALA A 97 2.37 10.40 12.33
N ALA A 98 3.69 10.41 12.54
CA ALA A 98 4.39 11.40 13.36
C ALA A 98 4.34 12.82 12.77
N ASN A 99 4.01 12.94 11.48
CA ASN A 99 3.97 14.21 10.78
C ASN A 99 2.56 14.49 10.24
N PRO A 100 1.86 15.52 10.75
CA PRO A 100 0.53 15.91 10.26
C PRO A 100 0.52 16.38 8.80
N ASP A 101 1.68 16.72 8.23
CA ASP A 101 1.84 17.06 6.81
C ASP A 101 2.04 15.82 5.92
N ASN A 102 2.23 14.63 6.51
CA ASN A 102 2.42 13.41 5.75
C ASN A 102 1.06 12.90 5.24
N ASP A 103 0.73 13.30 4.03
CA ASP A 103 -0.48 12.86 3.34
C ASP A 103 -0.42 11.39 2.95
N ILE A 104 -0.74 10.51 3.90
CA ILE A 104 -0.80 9.08 3.68
C ILE A 104 -2.01 8.76 2.81
N LYS A 105 -1.76 8.11 1.66
CA LYS A 105 -2.82 7.75 0.72
C LYS A 105 -3.28 6.32 0.94
N PHE A 106 -4.56 6.13 1.21
CA PHE A 106 -5.16 4.80 1.30
C PHE A 106 -5.88 4.46 -0.01
N VAL A 107 -5.35 3.49 -0.76
CA VAL A 107 -5.89 3.10 -2.07
C VAL A 107 -6.42 1.67 -2.01
N LYS A 108 -7.72 1.51 -2.25
CA LYS A 108 -8.41 0.23 -2.16
C LYS A 108 -8.82 -0.31 -3.53
N VAL A 109 -8.47 -1.56 -3.81
CA VAL A 109 -8.84 -2.30 -5.03
C VAL A 109 -9.55 -3.59 -4.64
N GLN A 110 -10.86 -3.62 -4.84
CA GLN A 110 -11.71 -4.77 -4.54
C GLN A 110 -12.01 -5.59 -5.80
N LYS A 111 -12.55 -6.80 -5.60
CA LYS A 111 -13.03 -7.67 -6.68
C LYS A 111 -13.92 -6.94 -7.69
N ARG A 112 -14.80 -6.05 -7.22
CA ARG A 112 -15.66 -5.22 -8.08
C ARG A 112 -14.88 -4.30 -9.03
N ASP A 113 -13.75 -3.75 -8.59
CA ASP A 113 -12.92 -2.88 -9.42
C ASP A 113 -12.25 -3.68 -10.54
N VAL A 114 -11.80 -4.90 -10.22
CA VAL A 114 -11.15 -5.82 -11.16
C VAL A 114 -12.15 -6.33 -12.20
N LEU A 115 -13.37 -6.68 -11.77
CA LEU A 115 -14.47 -7.07 -12.66
C LEU A 115 -14.90 -5.92 -13.57
N ALA A 116 -15.06 -4.71 -13.04
CA ALA A 116 -15.39 -3.52 -13.83
C ALA A 116 -14.30 -3.17 -14.85
N ALA A 117 -13.06 -3.59 -14.60
CA ALA A 117 -11.94 -3.45 -15.51
C ALA A 117 -11.83 -4.59 -16.55
N GLY A 118 -12.82 -5.49 -16.61
CA GLY A 118 -12.93 -6.57 -17.60
C GLY A 118 -12.12 -7.82 -17.28
N SER A 119 -11.66 -8.00 -16.04
CA SER A 119 -10.86 -9.16 -15.64
C SER A 119 -11.63 -10.09 -14.70
N PHE A 120 -11.61 -11.39 -15.01
CA PHE A 120 -12.16 -12.45 -14.17
C PHE A 120 -11.06 -13.00 -13.25
N GLY A 121 -11.18 -12.75 -11.95
CA GLY A 121 -10.17 -13.15 -10.97
C GLY A 121 -9.01 -12.16 -10.83
N PRO A 122 -8.04 -12.45 -9.94
CA PRO A 122 -6.92 -11.55 -9.70
C PRO A 122 -5.98 -11.54 -10.91
N ASN A 123 -6.00 -10.44 -11.66
CA ASN A 123 -5.09 -10.18 -12.77
C ASN A 123 -4.08 -9.09 -12.36
N PRO A 124 -2.78 -9.41 -12.18
CA PRO A 124 -1.78 -8.45 -11.71
C PRO A 124 -1.65 -7.18 -12.56
N ASP A 125 -1.73 -7.29 -13.89
CA ASP A 125 -1.66 -6.14 -14.80
C ASP A 125 -2.87 -5.22 -14.60
N THR A 126 -4.08 -5.78 -14.51
CA THR A 126 -5.30 -5.01 -14.23
C THR A 126 -5.25 -4.36 -12.85
N ILE A 127 -4.83 -5.10 -11.82
CA ILE A 127 -4.73 -4.59 -10.45
C ILE A 127 -3.73 -3.43 -10.39
N ALA A 128 -2.52 -3.58 -10.97
CA ALA A 128 -1.50 -2.54 -11.01
C ALA A 128 -1.98 -1.29 -11.75
N ARG A 129 -2.70 -1.45 -12.87
CA ARG A 129 -3.33 -0.34 -13.60
C ARG A 129 -4.36 0.41 -12.76
N ILE A 130 -5.21 -0.30 -12.02
CA ILE A 130 -6.21 0.32 -11.14
C ILE A 130 -5.52 1.07 -10.00
N PHE A 131 -4.49 0.48 -9.36
CA PHE A 131 -3.73 1.15 -8.32
C PHE A 131 -3.12 2.47 -8.81
N ARG A 132 -2.45 2.47 -9.97
CA ARG A 132 -1.91 3.69 -10.60
C ARG A 132 -2.99 4.74 -10.81
N LYS A 133 -4.12 4.36 -11.42
CA LYS A 133 -5.23 5.27 -11.69
C LYS A 133 -5.78 5.90 -10.41
N LYS A 134 -6.03 5.08 -9.37
CA LYS A 134 -6.58 5.56 -8.11
C LYS A 134 -5.57 6.44 -7.37
N LEU A 135 -4.30 6.06 -7.31
CA LEU A 135 -3.25 6.87 -6.69
C LEU A 135 -3.10 8.25 -7.38
N ALA A 136 -3.13 8.30 -8.71
CA ALA A 136 -3.08 9.55 -9.48
C ALA A 136 -4.30 10.45 -9.24
N SER A 137 -5.49 9.87 -9.07
CA SER A 137 -6.71 10.64 -8.76
C SER A 137 -6.67 11.33 -7.39
N HIS A 138 -5.91 10.78 -6.43
CA HIS A 138 -5.65 11.44 -5.15
C HIS A 138 -4.70 12.65 -5.30
N GLN A 139 -3.81 12.66 -6.29
CA GLN A 139 -2.90 13.79 -6.55
C GLN A 139 -3.65 14.96 -7.22
N THR A 140 -4.53 14.70 -8.18
CA THR A 140 -5.28 15.74 -8.91
C THR A 140 -6.33 16.44 -8.05
N ARG A 141 -6.98 15.75 -7.11
CA ARG A 141 -7.96 16.37 -6.19
C ARG A 141 -7.36 17.42 -5.25
N LYS A 142 -6.05 17.37 -4.97
CA LYS A 142 -5.37 18.39 -4.16
C LYS A 142 -5.04 19.65 -4.94
N SER A 143 -4.65 19.53 -6.21
CA SER A 143 -4.31 20.68 -7.06
C SER A 143 -5.50 21.62 -7.31
N ASN A 144 -6.74 21.10 -7.27
CA ASN A 144 -7.95 21.90 -7.53
C ASN A 144 -8.56 22.55 -6.27
N LYS A 145 -7.98 22.35 -5.08
CA LYS A 145 -8.45 22.95 -3.82
C LYS A 145 -7.64 24.19 -3.38
N SER A 146 -6.72 24.67 -4.22
CA SER A 146 -5.84 25.82 -3.93
C SER A 146 -6.15 27.07 -4.77
N LEU A 147 -7.42 27.25 -5.16
CA LEU A 147 -7.92 28.47 -5.82
C LEU A 147 -9.06 29.07 -4.99
#